data_AF-H3KFS4-F1
#
_entry.id   AF-H3KFS4-F1
#
_cell.length_a   1.000
_cell.length_b   1.000
_cell.length_c   1.000
_cell.angle_alpha   90.00
_cell.angle_beta   90.00
_cell.angle_gamma   90.00
#
_symmetry.space_group_name_H-M   'P 1'
#
loop_
_entity.id
_entity.type
_entity.pdbx_description
1 polymer ?
#
loop_
_entity_poly.entity_id
_entity_poly.type
_entity_poly.pdbx_seq_one_letter_code
_entity_poly.pdbx_strand_id
1 'polypeptide(L)'
;MIRGLVREIGLLPFHSTPIEGFSVRELCRPEVFQINDQITNPWYWREEILAEDVVYGQFFDGKLGFIRKDVFPLVVALKRGRRTADELVDAGLIDERAHTVDRSIPAGEGMDVDAIRDMLPEGFKGVATAATMLQNTALWCVTDFQQRRNKRGEPYGWPLCVFGRPEEHGFLDLDDVPEGEEAVREALVKLTAMVRRVVPDVTEEDVLRMLRPRVKGERKAKTAKTPKTRQAIWVSQAAEPDGGAEGGDAARKKGKAVKTVKTAAKSRKSLVDPIDPKDPVMADALARHAVDGMVIGE
;
A
#
# COMPACT_ATOMS: atom_id res chain seq x y z
N MET A 1 -1.59 17.58 1.84
CA MET A 1 -1.60 17.25 0.41
C MET A 1 -2.38 15.96 0.14
N ILE A 2 -1.93 14.78 0.58
CA ILE A 2 -2.67 13.51 0.41
C ILE A 2 -3.84 13.29 1.37
N ARG A 3 -3.75 13.80 2.61
CA ARG A 3 -4.80 13.67 3.64
C ARG A 3 -6.14 14.25 3.18
N GLY A 4 -6.11 15.43 2.55
CA GLY A 4 -7.30 16.07 1.99
C GLY A 4 -7.95 15.22 0.89
N LEU A 5 -7.12 14.69 -0.01
CA LEU A 5 -7.58 13.79 -1.06
C LEU A 5 -8.22 12.50 -0.50
N VAL A 6 -7.61 11.88 0.51
CA VAL A 6 -8.18 10.69 1.18
C VAL A 6 -9.48 11.05 1.91
N ARG A 7 -9.56 12.22 2.55
CA ARG A 7 -10.78 12.70 3.20
C ARG A 7 -11.93 12.86 2.21
N GLU A 8 -11.64 13.29 0.99
CA GLU A 8 -12.65 13.49 -0.05
C GLU A 8 -13.07 12.18 -0.72
N ILE A 9 -12.10 11.36 -1.15
CA ILE A 9 -12.34 10.13 -1.91
C ILE A 9 -12.79 8.98 -1.00
N GLY A 10 -12.35 8.96 0.26
CA GLY A 10 -12.69 7.95 1.27
C GLY A 10 -11.73 6.75 1.30
N LEU A 11 -11.13 6.36 0.18
CA LEU A 11 -10.10 5.32 0.12
C LEU A 11 -9.17 5.56 -1.08
N LEU A 12 -7.89 5.29 -0.91
CA LEU A 12 -6.91 5.50 -1.98
C LEU A 12 -5.76 4.49 -1.86
N PRO A 13 -5.63 3.55 -2.81
CA PRO A 13 -4.46 2.69 -2.91
C PRO A 13 -3.17 3.50 -3.12
N PHE A 14 -2.09 3.07 -2.50
CA PHE A 14 -0.77 3.64 -2.74
C PHE A 14 -0.17 3.15 -4.06
N HIS A 15 -0.37 1.86 -4.37
CA HIS A 15 0.12 1.20 -5.57
C HIS A 15 -1.01 0.93 -6.55
N SER A 16 -0.67 0.82 -7.84
CA SER A 16 -1.64 0.51 -8.89
C SER A 16 -2.43 -0.75 -8.59
N THR A 17 -3.74 -0.68 -8.76
CA THR A 17 -4.68 -1.79 -8.55
C THR A 17 -5.31 -2.17 -9.89
N PRO A 18 -6.26 -3.11 -9.94
CA PRO A 18 -7.01 -3.37 -11.16
C PRO A 18 -7.90 -2.21 -11.63
N ILE A 19 -8.08 -1.16 -10.82
CA ILE A 19 -8.79 0.06 -11.17
C ILE A 19 -7.74 1.08 -11.61
N GLU A 20 -7.63 1.29 -12.92
CA GLU A 20 -6.65 2.23 -13.51
C GLU A 20 -6.96 3.68 -13.09
N GLY A 21 -5.90 4.46 -12.83
CA GLY A 21 -6.00 5.84 -12.36
C GLY A 21 -6.32 6.03 -10.89
N PHE A 22 -6.63 4.96 -10.18
CA PHE A 22 -7.09 5.03 -8.80
C PHE A 22 -5.99 4.59 -7.83
N SER A 23 -4.84 5.26 -7.89
CA SER A 23 -3.76 5.07 -6.91
C SER A 23 -2.81 6.26 -6.84
N VAL A 24 -2.15 6.45 -5.70
CA VAL A 24 -1.08 7.46 -5.56
C VAL A 24 -0.01 7.28 -6.65
N ARG A 25 0.34 6.03 -6.97
CA ARG A 25 1.32 5.72 -8.01
C ARG A 25 0.91 6.18 -9.41
N GLU A 26 -0.37 6.23 -9.71
CA GLU A 26 -0.90 6.66 -11.02
C GLU A 26 -1.24 8.16 -11.04
N LEU A 27 -1.57 8.73 -9.88
CA LEU A 27 -1.83 10.16 -9.72
C LEU A 27 -0.55 11.01 -9.61
N CYS A 28 0.60 10.39 -9.34
CA CYS A 28 1.88 11.06 -9.20
C CYS A 28 2.84 10.70 -10.33
N ARG A 29 3.66 11.67 -10.75
CA ARG A 29 4.74 11.42 -11.71
C ARG A 29 5.76 10.42 -11.15
N PRO A 30 6.28 9.48 -11.95
CA PRO A 30 7.25 8.50 -11.45
C PRO A 30 8.49 9.12 -10.80
N GLU A 31 8.91 10.29 -11.29
CA GLU A 31 10.09 11.01 -10.81
C GLU A 31 9.97 11.43 -9.34
N VAL A 32 8.78 11.80 -8.84
CA VAL A 32 8.63 12.32 -7.48
C VAL A 32 8.95 11.28 -6.40
N PHE A 33 8.81 9.99 -6.72
CA PHE A 33 9.16 8.89 -5.82
C PHE A 33 10.68 8.70 -5.66
N GLN A 34 11.49 9.32 -6.53
CA GLN A 34 12.95 9.21 -6.52
C GLN A 34 13.63 10.42 -5.87
N ILE A 35 12.87 11.49 -5.62
CA ILE A 35 13.39 12.72 -5.01
C ILE A 35 13.48 12.50 -3.51
N ASN A 36 14.60 12.88 -2.89
CA ASN A 36 14.73 12.87 -1.44
C ASN A 36 14.20 14.18 -0.82
N ASP A 37 12.91 14.45 -1.03
CA ASP A 37 12.22 15.63 -0.53
C ASP A 37 10.95 15.21 0.23
N GLN A 38 10.83 15.62 1.50
CA GLN A 38 9.75 15.17 2.38
C GLN A 38 8.38 15.73 1.97
N ILE A 39 8.37 16.89 1.32
CA ILE A 39 7.15 17.56 0.88
C ILE A 39 6.60 16.88 -0.38
N THR A 40 7.48 16.57 -1.35
CA THR A 40 7.09 16.11 -2.68
C THR A 40 7.02 14.59 -2.80
N ASN A 41 7.88 13.85 -2.10
CA ASN A 41 7.96 12.41 -2.28
C ASN A 41 6.84 11.68 -1.50
N PRO A 42 5.94 10.94 -2.21
CA PRO A 42 4.80 10.29 -1.57
C PRO A 42 5.14 9.26 -0.50
N TRP A 43 6.38 8.75 -0.47
CA TRP A 43 6.81 7.82 0.58
C TRP A 43 6.85 8.46 1.97
N TYR A 44 7.08 9.77 2.08
CA TYR A 44 7.10 10.47 3.37
C TYR A 44 5.68 10.81 3.87
N TRP A 45 4.73 10.97 2.96
CA TRP A 45 3.34 11.31 3.33
C TRP A 45 2.66 10.23 4.19
N ARG A 46 3.16 8.99 4.17
CA ARG A 46 2.60 7.88 4.95
C ARG A 46 2.71 8.10 6.45
N GLU A 47 3.76 8.77 6.90
CA GLU A 47 3.96 9.12 8.31
C GLU A 47 3.06 10.29 8.70
N GLU A 48 2.99 11.32 7.85
CA GLU A 48 2.16 12.50 8.09
C GLU A 48 0.66 12.20 8.13
N ILE A 49 0.21 11.20 7.38
CA ILE A 49 -1.21 10.89 7.24
C ILE A 49 -1.74 9.95 8.32
N LEU A 50 -0.88 9.39 9.16
CA LEU A 50 -1.30 8.54 10.28
C LEU A 50 -1.87 9.42 11.38
N ALA A 51 -3.02 9.98 11.07
CA ALA A 51 -3.84 10.82 11.91
C ALA A 51 -5.08 10.05 12.31
N GLU A 52 -5.76 10.52 13.36
CA GLU A 52 -6.91 9.84 13.97
C GLU A 52 -8.08 9.57 13.00
N ASP A 53 -8.10 10.18 11.81
CA ASP A 53 -9.17 10.07 10.81
C ASP A 53 -8.80 9.24 9.56
N VAL A 54 -7.59 8.66 9.50
CA VAL A 54 -7.14 7.83 8.38
C VAL A 54 -6.49 6.55 8.88
N VAL A 55 -6.96 5.42 8.36
CA VAL A 55 -6.37 4.09 8.57
C VAL A 55 -5.41 3.79 7.43
N TYR A 56 -4.19 3.36 7.78
CA TYR A 56 -3.15 3.03 6.82
C TYR A 56 -2.76 1.55 6.93
N GLY A 57 -2.54 0.88 5.80
CA GLY A 57 -2.17 -0.53 5.79
C GLY A 57 -2.31 -1.22 4.43
N GLN A 58 -2.00 -2.52 4.38
CA GLN A 58 -2.03 -3.33 3.16
C GLN A 58 -3.43 -3.89 2.84
N PHE A 59 -4.40 -3.01 2.63
CA PHE A 59 -5.81 -3.40 2.44
C PHE A 59 -6.20 -3.69 0.98
N PHE A 60 -5.39 -3.31 -0.02
CA PHE A 60 -5.81 -3.29 -1.42
C PHE A 60 -5.21 -4.45 -2.22
N ASP A 61 -5.71 -5.68 -2.00
CA ASP A 61 -5.10 -6.91 -2.50
C ASP A 61 -3.62 -6.98 -2.04
N GLY A 62 -3.43 -6.84 -0.73
CA GLY A 62 -2.15 -6.73 -0.03
C GLY A 62 -1.21 -5.64 -0.54
N LYS A 63 -1.74 -4.60 -1.18
CA LYS A 63 -1.03 -3.35 -1.47
C LYS A 63 -1.38 -2.32 -0.41
N LEU A 64 -0.39 -1.48 -0.10
CA LEU A 64 -0.55 -0.34 0.80
C LEU A 64 -1.58 0.66 0.26
N GLY A 65 -2.23 1.36 1.17
CA GLY A 65 -3.07 2.51 0.86
C GLY A 65 -3.74 3.07 2.11
N PHE A 66 -4.60 4.05 1.88
CA PHE A 66 -5.25 4.85 2.92
C PHE A 66 -6.76 4.65 2.85
N ILE A 67 -7.41 4.62 4.01
CA ILE A 67 -8.86 4.53 4.13
C ILE A 67 -9.29 5.55 5.18
N ARG A 68 -10.28 6.38 4.88
CA ARG A 68 -10.87 7.30 5.84
C ARG A 68 -11.54 6.47 6.95
N LYS A 69 -11.35 6.87 8.21
CA LYS A 69 -11.74 6.06 9.37
C LYS A 69 -13.22 5.67 9.40
N ASP A 70 -14.12 6.59 9.05
CA ASP A 70 -15.57 6.35 8.94
C ASP A 70 -15.96 5.42 7.77
N VAL A 71 -15.08 5.27 6.77
CA VAL A 71 -15.26 4.34 5.63
C VAL A 71 -14.71 2.96 5.97
N PHE A 72 -13.76 2.87 6.90
CA PHE A 72 -13.05 1.64 7.23
C PHE A 72 -13.98 0.46 7.64
N PRO A 73 -15.08 0.64 8.41
CA PRO A 73 -16.02 -0.43 8.72
C PRO A 73 -16.62 -1.11 7.47
N LEU A 74 -16.87 -0.35 6.40
CA LEU A 74 -17.37 -0.90 5.13
C LEU A 74 -16.33 -1.82 4.46
N VAL A 75 -15.06 -1.47 4.55
CA VAL A 75 -13.95 -2.28 4.02
C VAL A 75 -13.75 -3.54 4.87
N VAL A 76 -13.87 -3.42 6.19
CA VAL A 76 -13.78 -4.57 7.11
C VAL A 76 -14.90 -5.56 6.86
N ALA A 77 -16.13 -5.09 6.60
CA ALA A 77 -17.27 -5.95 6.24
C ALA A 77 -16.99 -6.86 5.03
N LEU A 78 -16.38 -6.31 3.97
CA LEU A 78 -15.99 -7.09 2.78
C LEU A 78 -14.82 -8.04 3.02
N LYS A 79 -13.99 -7.78 4.04
CA LYS A 79 -12.77 -8.56 4.32
C LYS A 79 -13.01 -9.68 5.30
N ARG A 80 -13.35 -9.32 6.54
CA ARG A 80 -13.52 -10.26 7.64
C ARG A 80 -14.88 -10.18 8.31
N GLY A 81 -15.71 -9.18 8.02
CA GLY A 81 -16.90 -8.94 8.83
C GLY A 81 -16.48 -8.71 10.28
N ARG A 82 -17.21 -9.28 11.24
CA ARG A 82 -16.86 -9.23 12.66
C ARG A 82 -16.06 -10.43 13.17
N ARG A 83 -15.52 -11.25 12.25
CA ARG A 83 -14.78 -12.46 12.60
C ARG A 83 -13.48 -12.13 13.33
N THR A 84 -13.20 -12.94 14.34
CA THR A 84 -11.95 -13.01 15.12
C THR A 84 -10.83 -13.67 14.31
N ALA A 85 -9.60 -13.60 14.82
CA ALA A 85 -8.46 -14.28 14.19
C ALA A 85 -8.66 -15.80 14.13
N ASP A 86 -9.16 -16.42 15.20
CA ASP A 86 -9.47 -17.86 15.25
C ASP A 86 -10.48 -18.26 14.15
N GLU A 87 -11.58 -17.53 14.02
CA GLU A 87 -12.59 -17.80 12.97
C GLU A 87 -12.04 -17.59 11.55
N LEU A 88 -11.05 -16.71 11.37
CA LEU A 88 -10.38 -16.51 10.09
C LEU A 88 -9.39 -17.64 9.77
N VAL A 89 -8.80 -18.29 10.78
CA VAL A 89 -8.04 -19.53 10.60
C VAL A 89 -8.99 -20.65 10.17
N ASP A 90 -10.11 -20.83 10.87
CA ASP A 90 -11.11 -21.84 10.55
C ASP A 90 -11.69 -21.67 9.13
N ALA A 91 -11.89 -20.41 8.71
CA ALA A 91 -12.33 -20.06 7.36
C ALA A 91 -11.22 -20.14 6.29
N GLY A 92 -9.96 -20.42 6.67
CA GLY A 92 -8.82 -20.49 5.76
C GLY A 92 -8.41 -19.15 5.13
N LEU A 93 -8.80 -18.03 5.74
CA LEU A 93 -8.46 -16.67 5.29
C LEU A 93 -7.10 -16.22 5.82
N ILE A 94 -6.67 -16.76 6.97
CA ILE A 94 -5.29 -16.66 7.45
C ILE A 94 -4.72 -18.06 7.75
N ASP A 95 -3.40 -18.20 7.77
CA ASP A 95 -2.73 -19.46 8.12
C ASP A 95 -2.25 -19.45 9.59
N GLU A 96 -1.95 -20.64 10.14
CA GLU A 96 -1.46 -20.80 11.53
C GLU A 96 -0.24 -19.93 11.86
N ARG A 97 0.59 -19.66 10.84
CA ARG A 97 1.75 -18.79 11.00
C ARG A 97 1.32 -17.34 11.16
N ALA A 98 0.36 -16.85 10.36
CA ALA A 98 -0.23 -15.53 10.55
C ALA A 98 -0.95 -15.44 11.90
N HIS A 99 -1.67 -16.47 12.33
CA HIS A 99 -2.30 -16.52 13.64
C HIS A 99 -1.29 -16.47 14.80
N THR A 100 -0.19 -17.21 14.70
CA THR A 100 0.92 -17.15 15.68
C THR A 100 1.51 -15.74 15.76
N VAL A 101 1.68 -15.08 14.62
CA VAL A 101 2.17 -13.69 14.56
C VAL A 101 1.14 -12.72 15.17
N ASP A 102 -0.16 -12.89 14.90
CA ASP A 102 -1.21 -12.09 15.52
C ASP A 102 -1.14 -12.15 17.06
N ARG A 103 -1.04 -13.36 17.61
CA ARG A 103 -0.96 -13.59 19.06
C ARG A 103 0.33 -13.09 19.72
N SER A 104 1.35 -12.73 18.95
CA SER A 104 2.61 -12.20 19.48
C SER A 104 2.51 -10.74 19.93
N ILE A 105 1.54 -9.98 19.40
CA ILE A 105 1.27 -8.59 19.82
C ILE A 105 0.33 -8.61 21.03
N PRO A 106 0.76 -8.10 22.21
CA PRO A 106 -0.10 -7.97 23.38
C PRO A 106 -1.36 -7.11 23.10
N ALA A 107 -2.43 -7.34 23.85
CA ALA A 107 -3.66 -6.57 23.69
C ALA A 107 -3.44 -5.09 24.01
N GLY A 108 -3.90 -4.19 23.13
CA GLY A 108 -3.73 -2.74 23.29
C GLY A 108 -2.37 -2.21 22.89
N GLU A 109 -1.43 -3.08 22.50
CA GLU A 109 -0.09 -2.67 22.07
C GLU A 109 0.02 -2.63 20.54
N GLY A 110 1.00 -1.86 20.07
CA GLY A 110 1.46 -1.89 18.69
C GLY A 110 2.93 -2.27 18.66
N MET A 111 3.34 -3.08 17.70
CA MET A 111 4.74 -3.52 17.58
C MET A 111 5.26 -3.41 16.15
N ASP A 112 6.50 -2.98 16.00
CA ASP A 112 7.21 -3.08 14.72
C ASP A 112 7.68 -4.52 14.44
N VAL A 113 8.14 -4.76 13.22
CA VAL A 113 8.54 -6.10 12.76
C VAL A 113 9.72 -6.70 13.52
N ASP A 114 10.62 -5.89 14.07
CA ASP A 114 11.76 -6.36 14.85
C ASP A 114 11.28 -6.79 16.25
N ALA A 115 10.45 -5.99 16.90
CA ALA A 115 9.85 -6.33 18.19
C ALA A 115 8.95 -7.59 18.11
N ILE A 116 8.16 -7.72 17.05
CA ILE A 116 7.38 -8.94 16.77
C ILE A 116 8.28 -10.16 16.64
N ARG A 117 9.42 -10.03 15.95
CA ARG A 117 10.36 -11.14 15.74
C ARG A 117 10.97 -11.61 17.06
N ASP A 118 11.21 -10.69 18.00
CA ASP A 118 11.77 -11.01 19.31
C ASP A 118 10.76 -11.75 20.23
N MET A 119 9.45 -11.56 19.99
CA MET A 119 8.38 -12.29 20.69
C MET A 119 8.13 -13.70 20.13
N LEU A 120 8.64 -14.00 18.94
CA LEU A 120 8.42 -15.27 18.26
C LEU A 120 9.52 -16.28 18.56
N PRO A 121 9.24 -17.59 18.44
CA PRO A 121 10.26 -18.62 18.60
C PRO A 121 11.48 -18.40 17.69
N GLU A 122 12.66 -18.77 18.18
CA GLU A 122 13.89 -18.63 17.40
C GLU A 122 13.77 -19.34 16.03
N GLY A 123 14.20 -18.64 14.98
CA GLY A 123 14.15 -19.17 13.61
C GLY A 123 12.76 -19.11 12.95
N PHE A 124 11.76 -18.47 13.56
CA PHE A 124 10.45 -18.24 12.93
C PHE A 124 10.60 -17.44 11.62
N LYS A 125 10.03 -17.96 10.53
CA LYS A 125 10.15 -17.38 9.18
C LYS A 125 8.83 -16.83 8.67
N GLY A 126 8.91 -15.75 7.91
CA GLY A 126 7.77 -15.23 7.15
C GLY A 126 6.88 -14.26 7.93
N VAL A 127 7.41 -13.57 8.94
CA VAL A 127 6.71 -12.50 9.68
C VAL A 127 6.15 -11.44 8.71
N ALA A 128 6.94 -11.00 7.73
CA ALA A 128 6.46 -10.03 6.73
C ALA A 128 5.27 -10.55 5.92
N THR A 129 5.27 -11.83 5.54
CA THR A 129 4.14 -12.44 4.81
C THR A 129 2.90 -12.55 5.71
N ALA A 130 3.09 -12.94 6.96
CA ALA A 130 2.03 -12.98 7.97
C ALA A 130 1.42 -11.58 8.19
N ALA A 131 2.26 -10.56 8.40
CA ALA A 131 1.83 -9.18 8.57
C ALA A 131 1.03 -8.67 7.34
N THR A 132 1.44 -9.02 6.11
CA THR A 132 0.65 -8.73 4.90
C THR A 132 -0.72 -9.42 4.94
N MET A 133 -0.79 -10.69 5.36
CA MET A 133 -2.05 -11.41 5.45
C MET A 133 -2.99 -10.78 6.48
N LEU A 134 -2.48 -10.49 7.69
CA LEU A 134 -3.24 -9.87 8.78
C LEU A 134 -3.75 -8.47 8.41
N GLN A 135 -2.93 -7.66 7.72
CA GLN A 135 -3.38 -6.38 7.19
C GLN A 135 -4.41 -6.53 6.08
N ASN A 136 -4.22 -7.49 5.17
CA ASN A 136 -5.12 -7.67 4.04
C ASN A 136 -6.48 -8.24 4.47
N THR A 137 -6.59 -8.90 5.62
CA THR A 137 -7.86 -9.27 6.27
C THR A 137 -8.39 -8.17 7.20
N ALA A 138 -7.69 -7.04 7.33
CA ALA A 138 -7.99 -5.96 8.25
C ALA A 138 -8.05 -6.38 9.73
N LEU A 139 -7.33 -7.45 10.10
CA LEU A 139 -7.03 -7.74 11.51
C LEU A 139 -5.99 -6.75 12.05
N TRP A 140 -5.03 -6.37 11.21
CA TRP A 140 -4.02 -5.38 11.55
C TRP A 140 -4.15 -4.13 10.70
N CYS A 141 -3.75 -3.00 11.28
CA CYS A 141 -3.42 -1.78 10.55
C CYS A 141 -2.05 -1.28 11.01
N VAL A 142 -1.52 -0.27 10.33
CA VAL A 142 -0.39 0.49 10.86
C VAL A 142 -0.97 1.51 11.85
N THR A 143 -0.45 1.52 13.07
CA THR A 143 -0.92 2.38 14.17
C THR A 143 0.10 3.46 14.54
N ASP A 144 1.35 3.31 14.14
CA ASP A 144 2.42 4.29 14.33
C ASP A 144 3.61 3.99 13.39
N PHE A 145 4.58 4.88 13.36
CA PHE A 145 5.89 4.66 12.75
C PHE A 145 7.02 4.88 13.77
N GLN A 146 7.93 3.91 13.86
CA GLN A 146 9.06 3.96 14.78
C GLN A 146 10.37 4.00 14.01
N GLN A 147 11.16 5.04 14.25
CA GLN A 147 12.48 5.17 13.66
C GLN A 147 13.53 4.49 14.53
N ARG A 148 14.40 3.69 13.91
CA ARG A 148 15.49 3.03 14.63
C ARG A 148 16.44 4.07 15.23
N ARG A 149 17.02 3.74 16.39
CA ARG A 149 18.00 4.59 17.07
C ARG A 149 19.33 3.87 17.21
N ASN A 150 20.43 4.56 16.90
CA ASN A 150 21.77 4.00 17.05
C ASN A 150 22.18 3.98 18.53
N LYS A 151 23.39 3.48 18.83
CA LYS A 151 23.91 3.41 20.21
C LYS A 151 24.01 4.77 20.93
N ARG A 152 23.97 5.88 20.19
CA ARG A 152 23.97 7.26 20.72
C ARG A 152 22.57 7.85 20.85
N GLY A 153 21.53 7.06 20.55
CA GLY A 153 20.13 7.49 20.57
C GLY A 153 19.68 8.26 19.33
N GLU A 154 20.55 8.42 18.32
CA GLU A 154 20.25 9.20 17.12
C GLU A 154 19.37 8.38 16.15
N PRO A 155 18.31 8.99 15.56
CA PRO A 155 17.48 8.31 14.58
C PRO A 155 18.28 7.94 13.32
N TYR A 156 18.03 6.76 12.77
CA TYR A 156 18.61 6.33 11.50
C TYR A 156 17.67 5.40 10.73
N GLY A 157 17.91 5.29 9.43
CA GLY A 157 17.13 4.47 8.52
C GLY A 157 15.69 4.98 8.34
N TRP A 158 14.94 4.21 7.56
CA TRP A 158 13.53 4.48 7.31
C TRP A 158 12.67 4.10 8.53
N PRO A 159 11.66 4.91 8.87
CA PRO A 159 10.69 4.56 9.90
C PRO A 159 10.00 3.23 9.61
N LEU A 160 9.95 2.37 10.61
CA LEU A 160 9.30 1.07 10.58
C LEU A 160 7.82 1.24 10.90
N CYS A 161 6.94 0.53 10.20
CA CYS A 161 5.53 0.47 10.57
C CYS A 161 5.39 -0.29 11.90
N VAL A 162 4.66 0.32 12.83
CA VAL A 162 4.12 -0.34 14.01
C VAL A 162 2.74 -0.89 13.65
N PHE A 163 2.54 -2.18 13.88
CA PHE A 163 1.28 -2.85 13.60
C PHE A 163 0.48 -3.03 14.88
N GLY A 164 -0.84 -2.86 14.78
CA GLY A 164 -1.77 -3.10 15.88
C GLY A 164 -3.17 -3.45 15.37
N ARG A 165 -4.01 -3.93 16.28
CA ARG A 165 -5.41 -4.24 15.98
C ARG A 165 -6.23 -2.96 15.92
N PRO A 166 -6.97 -2.67 14.83
CA PRO A 166 -7.64 -1.38 14.68
C PRO A 166 -8.68 -1.11 15.78
N GLU A 167 -9.30 -2.15 16.34
CA GLU A 167 -10.24 -2.06 17.47
C GLU A 167 -9.59 -1.54 18.74
N GLU A 168 -8.36 -1.99 19.01
CA GLU A 168 -7.64 -1.67 20.25
C GLU A 168 -6.97 -0.29 20.18
N HIS A 169 -6.80 0.25 18.97
CA HIS A 169 -6.16 1.55 18.71
C HIS A 169 -7.17 2.62 18.27
N GLY A 170 -8.46 2.36 18.46
CA GLY A 170 -9.53 3.32 18.21
C GLY A 170 -9.74 3.66 16.73
N PHE A 171 -9.25 2.86 15.79
CA PHE A 171 -9.48 3.02 14.35
C PHE A 171 -10.76 2.33 13.86
N LEU A 172 -11.33 1.44 14.66
CA LEU A 172 -12.52 0.67 14.30
C LEU A 172 -13.35 0.39 15.55
N ASP A 173 -14.66 0.61 15.47
CA ASP A 173 -15.62 -0.05 16.36
C ASP A 173 -16.23 -1.23 15.57
N LEU A 174 -16.25 -2.42 16.15
CA LEU A 174 -16.85 -3.58 15.48
C LEU A 174 -18.36 -3.42 15.32
N ASP A 175 -19.02 -2.66 16.21
CA ASP A 175 -20.44 -2.39 16.12
C ASP A 175 -20.81 -1.55 14.88
N ASP A 176 -19.84 -0.80 14.34
CA ASP A 176 -20.00 -0.05 13.09
C ASP A 176 -19.84 -0.91 11.83
N VAL A 177 -19.31 -2.14 11.95
CA VAL A 177 -19.10 -3.04 10.81
C VAL A 177 -20.44 -3.64 10.38
N PRO A 178 -20.90 -3.42 9.13
CA PRO A 178 -22.12 -4.02 8.62
C PRO A 178 -22.12 -5.56 8.70
N GLU A 179 -23.22 -6.14 9.16
CA GLU A 179 -23.44 -7.59 9.23
C GLU A 179 -24.63 -8.05 8.40
N GLY A 180 -24.54 -9.30 7.93
CA GLY A 180 -25.54 -9.89 7.05
C GLY A 180 -25.29 -9.57 5.58
N GLU A 181 -25.72 -10.49 4.71
CA GLU A 181 -25.45 -10.46 3.28
C GLU A 181 -25.89 -9.14 2.63
N GLU A 182 -27.08 -8.65 2.98
CA GLU A 182 -27.63 -7.43 2.41
C GLU A 182 -26.85 -6.17 2.82
N ALA A 183 -26.48 -6.04 4.09
CA ALA A 183 -25.73 -4.87 4.56
C ALA A 183 -24.29 -4.86 4.00
N VAL A 184 -23.67 -6.05 3.85
CA VAL A 184 -22.37 -6.20 3.20
C VAL A 184 -22.45 -5.84 1.71
N ARG A 185 -23.53 -6.23 1.02
CA ARG A 185 -23.80 -5.83 -0.36
C ARG A 185 -23.97 -4.31 -0.48
N GLU A 186 -24.71 -3.68 0.43
CA GLU A 186 -24.83 -2.22 0.49
C GLU A 186 -23.48 -1.53 0.74
N ALA A 187 -22.61 -2.11 1.57
CA ALA A 187 -21.26 -1.61 1.79
C ALA A 187 -20.45 -1.58 0.49
N LEU A 188 -20.52 -2.65 -0.32
CA LEU A 188 -19.88 -2.69 -1.65
C LEU A 188 -20.44 -1.62 -2.59
N VAL A 189 -21.76 -1.42 -2.61
CA VAL A 189 -22.40 -0.36 -3.41
C VAL A 189 -21.91 1.03 -2.99
N LYS A 190 -21.85 1.31 -1.69
CA LYS A 190 -21.35 2.58 -1.14
C LYS A 190 -19.89 2.82 -1.50
N LEU A 191 -19.03 1.81 -1.33
CA LEU A 191 -17.62 1.88 -1.71
C LEU A 191 -17.47 2.09 -3.21
N THR A 192 -18.27 1.41 -4.03
CA THR A 192 -18.25 1.59 -5.49
C THR A 192 -18.69 2.99 -5.89
N ALA A 193 -19.72 3.54 -5.25
CA ALA A 193 -20.14 4.92 -5.47
C ALA A 193 -19.04 5.93 -5.10
N MET A 194 -18.24 5.67 -4.06
CA MET A 194 -17.08 6.50 -3.72
C MET A 194 -16.02 6.47 -4.82
N VAL A 195 -15.65 5.29 -5.31
CA VAL A 195 -14.65 5.15 -6.40
C VAL A 195 -15.18 5.74 -7.71
N ARG A 196 -16.48 5.63 -8.01
CA ARG A 196 -17.11 6.22 -9.21
C ARG A 196 -17.01 7.74 -9.31
N ARG A 197 -16.78 8.43 -8.19
CA ARG A 197 -16.50 9.89 -8.21
C ARG A 197 -15.17 10.23 -8.86
N VAL A 198 -14.30 9.23 -9.05
CA VAL A 198 -12.95 9.38 -9.59
C VAL A 198 -12.80 8.57 -10.88
N VAL A 199 -13.37 7.37 -10.92
CA VAL A 199 -13.35 6.47 -12.08
C VAL A 199 -14.79 6.08 -12.41
N PRO A 200 -15.50 6.87 -13.26
CA PRO A 200 -16.95 6.72 -13.47
C PRO A 200 -17.40 5.33 -13.91
N ASP A 201 -16.59 4.64 -14.71
CA ASP A 201 -16.92 3.34 -15.32
C ASP A 201 -16.59 2.14 -14.42
N VAL A 202 -16.13 2.36 -13.19
CA VAL A 202 -15.76 1.27 -12.28
C VAL A 202 -16.97 0.40 -11.91
N THR A 203 -16.77 -0.90 -11.86
CA THR A 203 -17.80 -1.88 -11.47
C THR A 203 -17.61 -2.34 -10.03
N GLU A 204 -18.68 -2.87 -9.43
CA GLU A 204 -18.61 -3.51 -8.10
C GLU A 204 -17.60 -4.65 -8.07
N GLU A 205 -17.45 -5.40 -9.17
CA GLU A 205 -16.46 -6.49 -9.28
C GLU A 205 -15.02 -5.95 -9.31
N ASP A 206 -14.76 -4.76 -9.87
CA ASP A 206 -13.44 -4.14 -9.80
C ASP A 206 -13.09 -3.74 -8.37
N VAL A 207 -14.04 -3.12 -7.66
CA VAL A 207 -13.88 -2.70 -6.26
C VAL A 207 -13.74 -3.93 -5.36
N LEU A 208 -14.54 -4.96 -5.58
CA LEU A 208 -14.44 -6.22 -4.85
C LEU A 208 -13.09 -6.89 -5.11
N ARG A 209 -12.59 -6.92 -6.35
CA ARG A 209 -11.27 -7.47 -6.67
C ARG A 209 -10.14 -6.68 -6.00
N MET A 210 -10.31 -5.38 -5.85
CA MET A 210 -9.34 -4.52 -5.16
C MET A 210 -9.35 -4.76 -3.64
N LEU A 211 -10.51 -4.98 -3.03
CA LEU A 211 -10.67 -5.02 -1.57
C LEU A 211 -10.78 -6.41 -0.95
N ARG A 212 -11.14 -7.44 -1.71
CA ARG A 212 -11.35 -8.78 -1.15
C ARG A 212 -10.05 -9.38 -0.57
N PRO A 213 -10.12 -10.19 0.50
CA PRO A 213 -8.96 -10.90 1.01
C PRO A 213 -8.39 -11.85 -0.05
N ARG A 214 -7.08 -12.05 -0.04
CA ARG A 214 -6.43 -13.07 -0.86
C ARG A 214 -6.62 -14.43 -0.22
N VAL A 215 -7.26 -15.36 -0.94
CA VAL A 215 -7.33 -16.76 -0.52
C VAL A 215 -6.18 -17.54 -1.16
N LYS A 216 -5.42 -18.28 -0.36
CA LYS A 216 -4.29 -19.09 -0.82
C LYS A 216 -4.80 -20.21 -1.74
N GLY A 217 -4.46 -20.13 -3.03
CA GLY A 217 -4.90 -21.10 -4.05
C GLY A 217 -5.62 -20.47 -5.24
N GLU A 218 -6.13 -19.25 -5.11
CA GLU A 218 -6.69 -18.46 -6.20
C GLU A 218 -5.60 -17.89 -7.13
N ARG A 219 -4.82 -18.76 -7.79
CA ARG A 219 -4.11 -18.35 -9.00
C ARG A 219 -5.13 -18.34 -10.14
N LYS A 220 -5.64 -17.17 -10.52
CA LYS A 220 -6.26 -17.01 -11.86
C LYS A 220 -5.24 -17.44 -12.93
N ALA A 221 -5.74 -18.18 -13.93
CA ALA A 221 -4.97 -18.61 -15.08
C ALA A 221 -4.20 -17.42 -15.68
N LYS A 222 -2.97 -17.67 -16.14
CA LYS A 222 -2.11 -16.67 -16.76
C LYS A 222 -2.85 -16.00 -17.93
N THR A 223 -3.38 -14.80 -17.73
CA THR A 223 -3.70 -13.90 -18.85
C THR A 223 -2.42 -13.70 -19.65
N ALA A 224 -2.52 -13.79 -20.99
CA ALA A 224 -1.39 -13.81 -21.90
C ALA A 224 -0.36 -12.73 -21.56
N LYS A 225 0.90 -13.14 -21.42
CA LYS A 225 2.01 -12.24 -21.08
C LYS A 225 2.16 -11.18 -22.15
N THR A 226 1.81 -9.93 -21.83
CA THR A 226 2.41 -8.76 -22.47
C THR A 226 3.94 -8.88 -22.31
N PRO A 227 4.75 -8.63 -23.36
CA PRO A 227 6.18 -8.84 -23.31
C PRO A 227 6.79 -8.03 -22.16
N LYS A 228 7.40 -8.74 -21.20
CA LYS A 228 8.14 -8.10 -20.11
C LYS A 228 9.36 -7.41 -20.71
N THR A 229 9.27 -6.10 -20.93
CA THR A 229 10.45 -5.25 -20.85
C THR A 229 11.03 -5.48 -19.47
N ARG A 230 12.24 -6.04 -19.39
CA ARG A 230 12.94 -6.32 -18.13
C ARG A 230 13.20 -4.99 -17.40
N GLN A 231 12.22 -4.51 -16.64
CA GLN A 231 12.48 -3.67 -15.47
C GLN A 231 12.51 -4.62 -14.28
N ALA A 232 13.68 -4.67 -13.65
CA ALA A 232 13.95 -5.49 -12.49
C ALA A 232 12.98 -5.10 -11.37
N ILE A 233 12.08 -6.03 -11.02
CA ILE A 233 11.31 -5.96 -9.79
C ILE A 233 12.31 -6.23 -8.67
N TRP A 234 12.83 -5.17 -8.06
CA TRP A 234 13.50 -5.25 -6.76
C TRP A 234 12.40 -5.25 -5.70
N VAL A 235 12.07 -6.45 -5.19
CA VAL A 235 11.61 -6.57 -3.80
C VAL A 235 12.90 -6.65 -2.99
N SER A 236 13.29 -5.55 -2.39
CA SER A 236 14.38 -5.48 -1.42
C SER A 236 13.95 -4.40 -0.43
N GLN A 237 13.91 -4.67 0.88
CA GLN A 237 15.07 -4.32 1.71
C GLN A 237 15.82 -3.17 1.04
N ALA A 238 15.31 -1.95 1.19
CA ALA A 238 15.96 -0.79 0.63
C ALA A 238 17.27 -0.60 1.39
N ALA A 239 18.36 -1.07 0.78
CA ALA A 239 19.66 -0.47 0.98
C ALA A 239 19.55 0.97 0.49
N GLU A 240 19.48 1.84 1.48
CA GLU A 240 19.97 3.21 1.64
C GLU A 240 20.75 3.80 0.44
N PRO A 241 20.53 5.08 0.10
CA PRO A 241 21.53 5.84 -0.64
C PRO A 241 22.72 6.13 0.28
N ASP A 242 23.87 5.52 -0.02
CA ASP A 242 25.15 5.81 0.62
C ASP A 242 25.49 7.31 0.51
N GLY A 243 25.60 7.95 1.68
CA GLY A 243 26.30 9.22 1.83
C GLY A 243 27.78 8.98 1.63
N GLY A 244 28.34 9.58 0.57
CA GLY A 244 29.74 9.42 0.20
C GLY A 244 30.71 9.82 1.31
N ALA A 245 31.74 9.00 1.50
CA ALA A 245 33.02 9.37 2.06
C ALA A 245 34.12 8.98 1.06
N GLU A 246 35.02 9.93 0.81
CA GLU A 246 36.14 9.85 -0.13
C GLU A 246 37.16 8.74 0.20
N GLY A 247 37.85 8.22 -0.83
CA GLY A 247 39.09 7.47 -0.62
C GLY A 247 39.54 6.57 -1.78
N GLY A 248 40.29 7.14 -2.73
CA GLY A 248 41.56 6.58 -3.21
C GLY A 248 41.64 5.20 -3.89
N ASP A 249 42.00 5.28 -5.18
CA ASP A 249 43.09 4.53 -5.84
C ASP A 249 42.79 3.30 -6.72
N ALA A 250 43.62 3.22 -7.76
CA ALA A 250 43.43 2.66 -9.07
C ALA A 250 43.68 1.14 -9.18
N ALA A 251 42.97 0.47 -10.09
CA ALA A 251 43.53 -0.65 -10.85
C ALA A 251 42.76 -0.98 -12.14
N ARG A 252 43.44 -0.72 -13.25
CA ARG A 252 43.24 -1.12 -14.65
C ARG A 252 43.05 -2.65 -14.81
N LYS A 253 42.07 -3.08 -15.65
CA LYS A 253 42.32 -3.95 -16.83
C LYS A 253 41.04 -4.41 -17.58
N LYS A 254 41.14 -4.21 -18.92
CA LYS A 254 40.77 -5.11 -20.03
C LYS A 254 39.29 -5.28 -20.42
N GLY A 255 38.90 -4.38 -21.30
CA GLY A 255 38.25 -4.59 -22.60
C GLY A 255 37.71 -5.98 -22.98
N LYS A 256 36.43 -6.00 -23.33
CA LYS A 256 35.86 -6.92 -24.33
C LYS A 256 34.86 -6.17 -25.22
N ALA A 257 34.95 -6.47 -26.51
CA ALA A 257 34.36 -5.75 -27.63
C ALA A 257 32.82 -5.64 -27.58
N VAL A 258 32.33 -4.42 -27.83
CA VAL A 258 30.91 -4.13 -28.10
C VAL A 258 30.66 -4.31 -29.59
N LYS A 259 29.80 -5.27 -29.96
CA LYS A 259 29.24 -5.37 -31.31
C LYS A 259 28.12 -4.35 -31.44
N THR A 260 28.30 -3.40 -32.35
CA THR A 260 27.31 -2.41 -32.77
C THR A 260 26.20 -3.11 -33.55
N VAL A 261 24.99 -3.16 -33.00
CA VAL A 261 23.77 -3.48 -33.76
C VAL A 261 22.96 -2.20 -33.88
N LYS A 262 22.91 -1.67 -35.11
CA LYS A 262 21.99 -0.61 -35.51
C LYS A 262 20.57 -1.16 -35.42
N THR A 263 19.75 -0.62 -34.53
CA THR A 263 18.31 -0.88 -34.52
C THR A 263 17.59 0.43 -34.81
N ALA A 264 16.87 0.44 -35.93
CA ALA A 264 16.09 1.56 -36.43
C ALA A 264 15.07 2.05 -35.38
N ALA A 265 15.01 3.37 -35.19
CA ALA A 265 13.98 4.03 -34.42
C ALA A 265 12.62 3.82 -35.10
N LYS A 266 11.79 2.93 -34.55
CA LYS A 266 10.35 2.92 -34.79
C LYS A 266 9.68 3.53 -33.56
N SER A 267 9.26 4.78 -33.73
CA SER A 267 8.20 5.40 -32.95
C SER A 267 7.05 4.40 -32.77
N ARG A 268 6.80 4.00 -31.52
CA ARG A 268 5.55 3.36 -31.11
C ARG A 268 4.91 4.26 -30.07
N LYS A 269 3.92 5.03 -30.52
CA LYS A 269 2.83 5.52 -29.66
C LYS A 269 2.22 4.31 -28.94
N SER A 270 2.26 4.28 -27.62
CA SER A 270 1.35 3.49 -26.78
C SER A 270 0.54 4.52 -25.98
N LEU A 271 -0.69 4.87 -26.33
CA LEU A 271 -1.94 4.11 -26.11
C LEU A 271 -2.15 3.74 -24.63
N VAL A 272 -2.09 4.75 -23.75
CA VAL A 272 -3.14 5.18 -22.81
C VAL A 272 -2.76 6.63 -22.47
N ASP A 273 -3.59 7.62 -22.82
CA ASP A 273 -3.35 9.00 -22.34
C ASP A 273 -3.52 9.01 -20.81
N PRO A 274 -2.70 9.76 -20.05
CA PRO A 274 -2.94 9.95 -18.61
C PRO A 274 -4.40 10.38 -18.41
N ILE A 275 -5.08 9.77 -17.44
CA ILE A 275 -6.48 10.09 -17.12
C ILE A 275 -6.62 11.60 -17.00
N ASP A 276 -7.53 12.18 -17.78
CA ASP A 276 -7.69 13.62 -17.90
C ASP A 276 -8.04 14.18 -16.52
N PRO A 277 -7.16 15.01 -15.91
CA PRO A 277 -7.43 15.66 -14.63
C PRO A 277 -8.59 16.67 -14.69
N LYS A 278 -9.38 16.70 -15.78
CA LYS A 278 -10.60 17.50 -15.98
C LYS A 278 -11.89 16.84 -15.52
N ASP A 279 -11.87 15.67 -14.88
CA ASP A 279 -13.03 15.25 -14.09
C ASP A 279 -13.22 16.28 -12.96
N PRO A 280 -14.33 17.04 -12.91
CA PRO A 280 -14.46 18.20 -12.02
C PRO A 280 -14.31 17.85 -10.54
N VAL A 281 -14.53 16.61 -10.11
CA VAL A 281 -14.32 16.19 -8.71
C VAL A 281 -12.84 16.00 -8.42
N MET A 282 -12.09 15.35 -9.31
CA MET A 282 -10.65 15.16 -9.17
C MET A 282 -9.86 16.42 -9.49
N ALA A 283 -10.27 17.20 -10.48
CA ALA A 283 -9.72 18.50 -10.82
C ALA A 283 -9.83 19.44 -9.63
N ASP A 284 -10.99 19.51 -8.99
CA ASP A 284 -11.24 20.38 -7.84
C ASP A 284 -10.58 19.85 -6.56
N ALA A 285 -10.55 18.54 -6.32
CA ALA A 285 -9.80 17.93 -5.21
C ALA A 285 -8.28 18.14 -5.34
N LEU A 286 -7.74 17.91 -6.54
CA LEU A 286 -6.33 18.13 -6.86
C LEU A 286 -6.02 19.63 -6.89
N ALA A 287 -6.90 20.50 -7.40
CA ALA A 287 -6.68 21.96 -7.42
C ALA A 287 -6.82 22.62 -6.05
N ARG A 288 -7.74 22.17 -5.18
CA ARG A 288 -7.86 22.65 -3.78
C ARG A 288 -6.69 22.23 -2.90
N HIS A 289 -5.92 21.22 -3.33
CA HIS A 289 -4.77 20.69 -2.60
C HIS A 289 -3.44 20.74 -3.37
N ALA A 290 -3.43 21.36 -4.55
CA ALA A 290 -2.25 21.63 -5.34
C ALA A 290 -1.49 22.79 -4.71
N VAL A 291 -0.43 22.46 -3.98
CA VAL A 291 0.60 23.43 -3.59
C VAL A 291 1.94 22.83 -4.02
N ASP A 292 2.59 23.55 -4.94
CA ASP A 292 3.96 23.40 -5.45
C ASP A 292 4.52 21.97 -5.56
N GLY A 293 4.25 21.30 -6.68
CA GLY A 293 4.96 20.07 -7.05
C GLY A 293 4.26 19.19 -8.08
N MET A 294 2.93 19.32 -8.24
CA MET A 294 2.18 18.63 -9.29
C MET A 294 2.32 19.36 -10.62
N VAL A 295 3.49 19.25 -11.26
CA VAL A 295 3.68 19.63 -12.66
C VAL A 295 3.00 18.56 -13.52
N ILE A 296 1.71 18.76 -13.81
CA ILE A 296 1.00 18.05 -14.88
C ILE A 296 1.66 18.51 -16.18
N GLY A 297 2.37 17.60 -16.85
CA GLY A 297 3.12 17.91 -18.07
C GLY A 297 2.18 18.31 -19.22
N GLU A 298 2.63 19.31 -19.99
CA GLU A 298 2.09 19.66 -21.32
C GLU A 298 2.15 18.49 -22.31
#